data_AF-A0A1A2JUT6-F1
#
_entry.id   AF-A0A1A2JUT6-F1
#
_cell.length_a   1.000
_cell.length_b   1.000
_cell.length_c   1.000
_cell.angle_alpha   90.00
_cell.angle_beta   90.00
_cell.angle_gamma   90.00
#
_symmetry.space_group_name_H-M   'P 1'
#
loop_
_entity.id
_entity.type
_entity.pdbx_description
1 polymer ?
#
loop_
_entity_poly.entity_id
_entity_poly.type
_entity_poly.pdbx_seq_one_letter_code
_entity_poly.pdbx_strand_id
1 'polypeptide(L)'
;MIAVIVYQPAHSGGIVAASALPDVLLSADEAAHAVGAERLSGEPVQDKLADTPIVDEDCVGVLKAAEQKAYGTTGSTAVRTQELGDGDAKGWRLIQAVVSFPDAQSASNFVGNAATDWQRCASRELNTRNVNNDDPRNVFWKTGSVSRAGGILAMDMVQEAQGWNCQRALSARNNVVIDLDLCGRNVSGSAVPQFVNAVDKKIDARSS
;
A
#
# COMPACT_ATOMS: atom_id res chain seq x y z
N MET A 1 50.90 -1.90 -16.84
CA MET A 1 50.03 -1.18 -15.88
C MET A 1 48.62 -1.33 -16.38
N ILE A 2 47.79 -2.14 -15.71
CA ILE A 2 46.42 -2.41 -16.13
C ILE A 2 45.52 -1.41 -15.40
N ALA A 3 44.92 -0.50 -16.14
CA ALA A 3 43.92 0.43 -15.59
C ALA A 3 42.62 -0.35 -15.35
N VAL A 4 42.26 -0.52 -14.08
CA VAL A 4 40.94 -1.03 -13.68
C VAL A 4 39.96 0.15 -13.79
N ILE A 5 39.17 0.17 -14.85
CA ILE A 5 38.01 1.06 -14.93
C ILE A 5 36.94 0.44 -14.03
N VAL A 6 36.83 0.98 -12.81
CA VAL A 6 35.71 0.69 -11.92
C VAL A 6 34.47 1.33 -12.56
N TYR A 7 33.56 0.51 -13.08
CA TYR A 7 32.28 0.98 -13.59
C TYR A 7 31.43 1.40 -12.40
N GLN A 8 31.34 2.70 -12.11
CA GLN A 8 30.32 3.23 -11.22
C GLN A 8 29.03 3.41 -12.03
N PRO A 9 27.93 2.70 -11.72
CA PRO A 9 26.64 3.07 -12.27
C PRO A 9 26.15 4.31 -11.52
N ALA A 10 26.40 5.49 -12.10
CA ALA A 10 25.68 6.70 -11.71
C ALA A 10 24.25 6.61 -12.24
N HIS A 11 23.33 6.06 -11.45
CA HIS A 11 21.92 6.47 -11.57
C HIS A 11 21.71 7.60 -10.57
N SER A 12 22.10 8.80 -10.98
CA SER A 12 21.94 10.04 -10.23
C SER A 12 20.49 10.54 -10.31
N GLY A 13 19.54 9.73 -9.84
CA GLY A 13 18.23 10.25 -9.45
C GLY A 13 18.36 10.79 -8.02
N GLY A 14 17.89 12.00 -7.77
CA GLY A 14 17.73 12.51 -6.41
C GLY A 14 16.77 11.64 -5.59
N ILE A 15 16.86 11.72 -4.26
CA ILE A 15 15.82 11.16 -3.39
C ILE A 15 14.53 11.98 -3.56
N VAL A 16 13.37 11.33 -3.45
CA VAL A 16 12.10 12.06 -3.40
C VAL A 16 12.02 12.79 -2.06
N ALA A 17 11.93 14.12 -2.13
CA ALA A 17 11.72 14.97 -0.97
C ALA A 17 10.32 14.76 -0.38
N ALA A 18 10.20 14.83 0.94
CA ALA A 18 8.92 14.66 1.64
C ALA A 18 7.86 15.68 1.17
N SER A 19 8.27 16.89 0.78
CA SER A 19 7.37 17.92 0.25
C SER A 19 6.74 17.56 -1.10
N ALA A 20 7.31 16.60 -1.84
CA ALA A 20 6.80 16.14 -3.13
C ALA A 20 5.81 14.96 -3.00
N LEU A 21 5.73 14.31 -1.82
CA LEU A 21 4.86 13.14 -1.60
C LEU A 21 3.39 13.36 -1.96
N PRO A 22 2.75 14.52 -1.69
CA PRO A 22 1.36 14.74 -2.09
C PRO A 22 1.14 14.58 -3.60
N ASP A 23 2.12 14.98 -4.41
CA ASP A 23 2.03 14.94 -5.87
C ASP A 23 2.31 13.55 -6.44
N VAL A 24 2.74 12.60 -5.60
CA VAL A 24 3.04 11.21 -5.98
C VAL A 24 1.79 10.33 -5.92
N LEU A 25 0.85 10.63 -5.02
CA LEU A 25 -0.45 9.95 -5.01
C LEU A 25 -1.18 10.16 -6.35
N LEU A 26 -2.00 9.18 -6.73
CA LEU A 26 -2.90 9.34 -7.86
C LEU A 26 -4.03 10.29 -7.48
N SER A 27 -4.43 11.17 -8.39
CA SER A 27 -5.71 11.87 -8.29
C SER A 27 -6.86 10.86 -8.32
N ALA A 28 -8.06 11.30 -7.94
CA ALA A 28 -9.22 10.42 -7.97
C ALA A 28 -9.52 9.87 -9.39
N ASP A 29 -9.35 10.70 -10.42
CA ASP A 29 -9.52 10.29 -11.82
C ASP A 29 -8.43 9.31 -12.28
N GLU A 30 -7.17 9.56 -11.93
CA GLU A 30 -6.06 8.66 -12.23
C GLU A 30 -6.24 7.30 -11.54
N ALA A 31 -6.66 7.32 -10.27
CA ALA A 31 -6.94 6.11 -9.49
C ALA A 31 -8.12 5.33 -10.08
N ALA A 32 -9.21 6.02 -10.43
CA ALA A 32 -10.38 5.41 -11.05
C ALA A 32 -10.00 4.71 -12.36
N HIS A 33 -9.23 5.40 -13.22
CA HIS A 33 -8.71 4.82 -14.46
C HIS A 33 -7.82 3.60 -14.21
N ALA A 34 -6.91 3.67 -13.23
CA ALA A 34 -5.97 2.61 -12.93
C ALA A 34 -6.64 1.32 -12.44
N VAL A 35 -7.73 1.44 -11.65
CA VAL A 35 -8.44 0.28 -11.10
C VAL A 35 -9.67 -0.13 -11.90
N GLY A 36 -10.03 0.63 -12.94
CA GLY A 36 -11.18 0.38 -13.80
C GLY A 36 -12.52 0.78 -13.18
N ALA A 37 -12.51 1.71 -12.22
CA ALA A 37 -13.73 2.32 -11.69
C ALA A 37 -14.21 3.44 -12.63
N GLU A 38 -15.52 3.66 -12.69
CA GLU A 38 -16.10 4.77 -13.47
C GLU A 38 -15.74 6.12 -12.86
N ARG A 39 -15.86 6.22 -11.54
CA ARG A 39 -15.52 7.40 -10.76
C ARG A 39 -15.06 6.98 -9.38
N LEU A 40 -14.09 7.72 -8.85
CA LEU A 40 -13.73 7.69 -7.45
C LEU A 40 -13.77 9.12 -6.91
N SER A 41 -14.05 9.24 -5.62
CA SER A 41 -14.03 10.49 -4.86
C SER A 41 -13.74 10.16 -3.42
N GLY A 42 -13.23 11.11 -2.64
CA GLY A 42 -12.96 10.86 -1.25
C GLY A 42 -12.37 12.05 -0.54
N GLU A 43 -11.82 11.77 0.62
CA GLU A 43 -11.31 12.80 1.51
C GLU A 43 -10.03 13.44 0.96
N PRO A 44 -9.67 14.64 1.46
CA PRO A 44 -8.36 15.23 1.19
C PRO A 44 -7.22 14.30 1.61
N VAL A 45 -6.06 14.46 0.97
CA VAL A 45 -4.83 13.78 1.38
C VAL A 45 -4.46 14.15 2.82
N GLN A 46 -4.07 13.15 3.60
CA GLN A 46 -3.69 13.30 5.00
C GLN A 46 -2.21 12.99 5.22
N ASP A 47 -1.61 13.60 6.23
CA ASP A 47 -0.24 13.35 6.69
C ASP A 47 -0.28 12.56 8.00
N LYS A 48 -0.80 11.32 7.94
CA LYS A 48 -0.87 10.46 9.12
C LYS A 48 -0.90 8.99 8.76
N LEU A 49 -0.33 8.19 9.66
CA LEU A 49 -0.56 6.75 9.73
C LEU A 49 -1.94 6.49 10.36
N ALA A 50 -2.60 5.42 9.91
CA ALA A 50 -3.79 4.89 10.55
C ALA A 50 -3.40 4.13 11.83
N ASP A 51 -4.27 4.13 12.84
CA ASP A 51 -4.12 3.30 14.03
C ASP A 51 -5.43 2.54 14.23
N THR A 52 -5.59 1.43 13.50
CA THR A 52 -6.86 0.70 13.49
C THR A 52 -6.90 -0.32 14.64
N PRO A 53 -7.79 -0.17 15.64
CA PRO A 53 -7.82 -1.02 16.82
C PRO A 53 -8.69 -2.27 16.57
N ILE A 54 -8.08 -3.36 16.11
CA ILE A 54 -8.75 -4.64 15.84
C ILE A 54 -8.28 -5.75 16.78
N VAL A 55 -9.01 -6.86 16.82
CA VAL A 55 -8.64 -8.04 17.63
C VAL A 55 -7.31 -8.63 17.20
N ASP A 56 -7.14 -8.95 15.90
CA ASP A 56 -5.87 -9.46 15.36
C ASP A 56 -4.96 -8.31 14.90
N GLU A 57 -4.62 -7.43 15.85
CA GLU A 57 -3.84 -6.22 15.58
C GLU A 57 -2.40 -6.48 15.11
N ASP A 58 -1.84 -7.67 15.39
CA ASP A 58 -0.54 -8.11 14.88
C ASP A 58 -0.54 -8.25 13.35
N CYS A 59 -1.72 -8.43 12.76
CA CYS A 59 -1.93 -8.56 11.32
C CYS A 59 -2.57 -7.31 10.67
N VAL A 60 -2.73 -6.19 11.39
CA VAL A 60 -3.42 -5.02 10.84
C VAL A 60 -2.75 -4.47 9.56
N GLY A 61 -1.42 -4.58 9.45
CA GLY A 61 -0.67 -4.16 8.26
C GLY A 61 -0.94 -5.01 7.01
N VAL A 62 -1.43 -6.24 7.16
CA VAL A 62 -1.95 -7.01 6.02
C VAL A 62 -3.37 -6.61 5.67
N LEU A 63 -4.14 -5.99 6.56
CA LEU A 63 -5.55 -5.67 6.33
C LEU A 63 -5.75 -4.27 5.74
N LYS A 64 -4.92 -3.29 6.14
CA LYS A 64 -5.07 -1.89 5.78
C LYS A 64 -3.73 -1.24 5.46
N ALA A 65 -3.75 -0.23 4.60
CA ALA A 65 -2.56 0.53 4.22
C ALA A 65 -2.17 1.56 5.31
N ALA A 66 -0.89 1.91 5.36
CA ALA A 66 -0.34 2.97 6.22
C ALA A 66 -0.64 2.83 7.71
N GLU A 67 -0.62 1.61 8.25
CA GLU A 67 -0.88 1.36 9.67
C GLU A 67 0.33 1.67 10.57
N GLN A 68 0.07 2.31 11.71
CA GLN A 68 1.06 2.71 12.72
C GLN A 68 1.85 1.51 13.23
N LYS A 69 1.19 0.36 13.41
CA LYS A 69 1.84 -0.88 13.84
C LYS A 69 2.82 -1.44 12.80
N ALA A 70 2.64 -1.13 11.52
CA ALA A 70 3.55 -1.54 10.46
C ALA A 70 4.72 -0.56 10.30
N TYR A 71 4.47 0.75 10.38
CA TYR A 71 5.48 1.77 10.03
C TYR A 71 6.16 2.45 11.22
N GLY A 72 5.54 2.48 12.40
CA GLY A 72 5.91 3.38 13.50
C GLY A 72 7.34 3.25 14.05
N THR A 73 8.01 2.12 13.80
CA THR A 73 9.38 1.85 14.26
C THR A 73 10.38 1.63 13.11
N THR A 74 9.96 1.91 11.88
CA THR A 74 10.72 1.57 10.66
C THR A 74 11.74 2.64 10.23
N GLY A 75 11.70 3.82 10.87
CA GLY A 75 12.50 4.98 10.46
C GLY A 75 11.95 5.70 9.22
N SER A 76 10.70 5.45 8.83
CA SER A 76 9.99 6.24 7.81
C SER A 76 9.99 7.73 8.18
N THR A 77 10.17 8.60 7.19
CA THR A 77 10.38 10.04 7.38
C THR A 77 9.15 10.89 7.11
N ALA A 78 8.22 10.42 6.27
CA ALA A 78 6.95 11.09 5.97
C ALA A 78 5.95 10.12 5.35
N VAL A 79 4.65 10.43 5.46
CA VAL A 79 3.57 9.63 4.89
C VAL A 79 2.52 10.52 4.25
N ARG A 80 1.96 10.11 3.11
CA ARG A 80 0.71 10.69 2.59
C ARG A 80 -0.28 9.58 2.36
N THR A 81 -1.51 9.75 2.84
CA THR A 81 -2.59 8.77 2.71
C THR A 81 -3.84 9.41 2.13
N GLN A 82 -4.61 8.63 1.40
CA GLN A 82 -5.93 9.04 0.93
C GLN A 82 -6.84 7.83 0.80
N GLU A 83 -8.09 7.99 1.22
CA GLU A 83 -9.17 7.03 0.97
C GLU A 83 -10.09 7.58 -0.12
N LEU A 84 -10.37 6.75 -1.12
CA LEU A 84 -11.22 7.02 -2.26
C LEU A 84 -12.27 5.90 -2.40
N GLY A 85 -13.45 6.25 -2.88
CA GLY A 85 -14.54 5.30 -3.14
C GLY A 85 -15.55 5.84 -4.15
N ASP A 86 -16.50 5.00 -4.54
CA ASP A 86 -17.49 5.33 -5.59
C ASP A 86 -18.76 6.03 -5.09
N GLY A 87 -18.80 6.48 -3.82
CA GLY A 87 -19.88 7.30 -3.23
C GLY A 87 -21.23 6.59 -3.05
N ASP A 88 -21.57 5.66 -3.94
CA ASP A 88 -22.77 4.83 -3.86
C ASP A 88 -22.56 3.62 -2.93
N ALA A 89 -21.33 3.46 -2.40
CA ALA A 89 -20.91 2.48 -1.39
C ALA A 89 -21.20 1.02 -1.77
N LYS A 90 -21.10 0.69 -3.08
CA LYS A 90 -21.42 -0.67 -3.57
C LYS A 90 -20.31 -1.33 -4.39
N GLY A 91 -19.33 -0.60 -4.92
CA GLY A 91 -18.35 -1.14 -5.86
C GLY A 91 -16.90 -1.09 -5.42
N TRP A 92 -16.42 0.05 -4.89
CA TRP A 92 -14.97 0.29 -4.67
C TRP A 92 -14.62 1.04 -3.39
N ARG A 93 -13.56 0.59 -2.71
CA ARG A 93 -12.81 1.32 -1.68
C ARG A 93 -11.33 1.20 -1.98
N LEU A 94 -10.61 2.31 -2.04
CA LEU A 94 -9.19 2.38 -2.33
C LEU A 94 -8.53 3.26 -1.27
N ILE A 95 -7.67 2.67 -0.45
CA ILE A 95 -6.74 3.44 0.38
C ILE A 95 -5.37 3.37 -0.29
N GLN A 96 -4.87 4.53 -0.68
CA GLN A 96 -3.52 4.69 -1.20
C GLN A 96 -2.65 5.41 -0.19
N ALA A 97 -1.40 4.98 -0.09
CA ALA A 97 -0.39 5.64 0.69
C ALA A 97 0.96 5.61 0.01
N VAL A 98 1.73 6.67 0.26
CA VAL A 98 3.15 6.76 -0.08
C VAL A 98 3.92 7.10 1.18
N VAL A 99 4.95 6.31 1.48
CA VAL A 99 5.76 6.44 2.69
C VAL A 99 7.22 6.62 2.31
N SER A 100 7.81 7.76 2.69
CA SER A 100 9.23 8.02 2.45
C SER A 100 10.10 7.39 3.54
N PHE A 101 11.28 6.96 3.11
CA PHE A 101 12.40 6.50 3.91
C PHE A 101 13.63 7.39 3.67
N PRO A 102 14.68 7.27 4.49
CA PRO A 102 15.92 8.04 4.30
C PRO A 102 16.60 7.78 2.95
N ASP A 103 16.50 6.55 2.44
CA ASP A 103 17.09 6.12 1.18
C ASP A 103 16.33 4.95 0.55
N ALA A 104 16.71 4.59 -0.67
CA ALA A 104 16.10 3.50 -1.42
C ALA A 104 16.30 2.12 -0.78
N GLN A 105 17.43 1.92 -0.09
CA GLN A 105 17.71 0.65 0.58
C GLN A 105 16.75 0.43 1.74
N SER A 106 16.45 1.48 2.50
CA SER A 106 15.53 1.45 3.64
C SER A 106 14.10 1.15 3.19
N ALA A 107 13.63 1.78 2.10
CA ALA A 107 12.33 1.47 1.51
C ALA A 107 12.24 0.01 1.01
N SER A 108 13.28 -0.47 0.32
CA SER A 108 13.36 -1.86 -0.14
C SER A 108 13.37 -2.86 1.03
N ASN A 109 14.14 -2.56 2.08
CA ASN A 109 14.21 -3.38 3.29
C ASN A 109 12.86 -3.47 3.99
N PHE A 110 12.10 -2.36 4.08
CA PHE A 110 10.75 -2.37 4.62
C PHE A 110 9.86 -3.37 3.89
N VAL A 111 9.79 -3.29 2.55
CA VAL A 111 8.97 -4.23 1.75
C VAL A 111 9.48 -5.66 1.89
N GLY A 112 10.80 -5.87 2.03
CA GLY A 112 11.41 -7.16 2.34
C GLY A 112 10.88 -7.76 3.65
N ASN A 113 10.97 -6.99 4.74
CA ASN A 113 10.50 -7.37 6.07
C ASN A 113 8.99 -7.60 6.11
N ALA A 114 8.22 -6.72 5.44
CA ALA A 114 6.78 -6.84 5.35
C ALA A 114 6.35 -8.19 4.76
N ALA A 115 7.08 -8.78 3.82
CA ALA A 115 6.74 -10.13 3.33
C ALA A 115 6.85 -11.22 4.40
N THR A 116 7.86 -11.13 5.28
CA THR A 116 8.00 -12.06 6.41
C THR A 116 6.84 -11.89 7.38
N ASP A 117 6.41 -10.65 7.62
CA ASP A 117 5.28 -10.34 8.49
C ASP A 117 3.95 -10.82 7.88
N TRP A 118 3.75 -10.55 6.60
CA TRP A 118 2.58 -10.98 5.85
C TRP A 118 2.48 -12.50 5.79
N GLN A 119 3.60 -13.21 5.70
CA GLN A 119 3.62 -14.67 5.70
C GLN A 119 3.09 -15.27 7.02
N ARG A 120 3.26 -14.59 8.16
CA ARG A 120 2.70 -15.03 9.46
C ARG A 120 1.19 -14.84 9.54
N CYS A 121 0.64 -13.96 8.71
CA CYS A 121 -0.79 -13.66 8.61
C CYS A 121 -1.48 -14.37 7.44
N ALA A 122 -0.72 -15.04 6.55
CA ALA A 122 -1.24 -15.67 5.34
C ALA A 122 -2.05 -16.93 5.63
N SER A 123 -3.07 -17.20 4.79
CA SER A 123 -3.94 -18.39 4.90
C SER A 123 -4.61 -18.56 6.27
N ARG A 124 -4.89 -17.44 6.95
CA ARG A 124 -5.55 -17.37 8.25
C ARG A 124 -6.91 -16.70 8.11
N GLU A 125 -7.74 -16.94 9.11
CA GLU A 125 -8.92 -16.11 9.37
C GLU A 125 -8.53 -15.07 10.41
N LEU A 126 -8.76 -13.80 10.10
CA LEU A 126 -8.43 -12.65 10.94
C LEU A 126 -9.70 -11.96 11.40
N ASN A 127 -9.80 -11.69 12.70
CA ASN A 127 -10.87 -10.96 13.34
C ASN A 127 -10.58 -9.45 13.33
N THR A 128 -11.34 -8.73 12.51
CA THR A 128 -11.25 -7.27 12.36
C THR A 128 -12.28 -6.52 13.17
N ARG A 129 -12.92 -7.18 14.16
CA ARG A 129 -13.81 -6.48 15.10
C ARG A 129 -13.04 -5.35 15.77
N ASN A 130 -13.61 -4.15 15.72
CA ASN A 130 -13.03 -2.99 16.37
C ASN A 130 -13.13 -3.17 17.90
N VAL A 131 -12.01 -3.13 18.61
CA VAL A 131 -11.96 -3.37 20.07
C VAL A 131 -12.40 -2.15 20.89
N ASN A 132 -12.50 -0.98 20.27
CA ASN A 132 -13.00 0.25 20.87
C ASN A 132 -14.50 0.47 20.60
N ASN A 133 -15.16 -0.43 19.87
CA ASN A 133 -16.59 -0.41 19.65
C ASN A 133 -17.29 -1.40 20.58
N ASP A 134 -18.42 -1.01 21.15
CA ASP A 134 -19.24 -1.86 22.04
C ASP A 134 -19.97 -2.98 21.28
N ASP A 135 -20.02 -2.94 19.94
CA ASP A 135 -20.58 -4.03 19.13
C ASP A 135 -19.78 -5.34 19.32
N PRO A 136 -20.36 -6.38 19.93
CA PRO A 136 -19.63 -7.61 20.23
C PRO A 136 -19.47 -8.50 18.99
N ARG A 137 -20.06 -8.15 17.85
CA ARG A 137 -20.05 -8.99 16.65
C ARG A 137 -18.66 -9.07 16.04
N ASN A 138 -18.15 -10.29 15.90
CA ASN A 138 -16.91 -10.52 15.17
C ASN A 138 -17.11 -10.25 13.67
N VAL A 139 -16.05 -9.76 13.03
CA VAL A 139 -15.98 -9.56 11.58
C VAL A 139 -14.73 -10.28 11.12
N PHE A 140 -14.87 -11.27 10.25
CA PHE A 140 -13.75 -12.11 9.84
C PHE A 140 -13.36 -11.88 8.37
N TRP A 141 -12.06 -11.92 8.15
CA TRP A 141 -11.42 -11.86 6.83
C TRP A 141 -10.50 -13.05 6.65
N LYS A 142 -10.64 -13.74 5.53
CA LYS A 142 -9.71 -14.80 5.15
C LYS A 142 -8.59 -14.23 4.29
N THR A 143 -7.36 -14.36 4.75
CA THR A 143 -6.18 -13.97 3.99
C THR A 143 -5.77 -15.07 3.02
N GLY A 144 -5.29 -14.67 1.85
CA GLY A 144 -4.69 -15.54 0.85
C GLY A 144 -3.23 -15.86 1.13
N SER A 145 -2.55 -16.38 0.10
CA SER A 145 -1.10 -16.52 0.09
C SER A 145 -0.42 -15.19 -0.21
N VAL A 146 0.78 -14.99 0.34
CA VAL A 146 1.68 -13.92 -0.09
C VAL A 146 2.21 -14.22 -1.49
N SER A 147 2.22 -13.22 -2.37
CA SER A 147 2.82 -13.31 -3.70
C SER A 147 3.81 -12.17 -3.95
N ARG A 148 4.79 -12.42 -4.82
CA ARG A 148 5.73 -11.40 -5.30
C ARG A 148 5.89 -11.51 -6.81
N ALA A 149 5.55 -10.44 -7.53
CA ALA A 149 5.72 -10.37 -8.98
C ALA A 149 5.95 -8.91 -9.40
N GLY A 150 6.91 -8.69 -10.31
CA GLY A 150 7.18 -7.34 -10.86
C GLY A 150 7.55 -6.29 -9.80
N GLY A 151 8.19 -6.69 -8.70
CA GLY A 151 8.53 -5.79 -7.59
C GLY A 151 7.39 -5.54 -6.59
N ILE A 152 6.20 -6.08 -6.86
CA ILE A 152 5.01 -5.91 -6.02
C ILE A 152 4.89 -7.11 -5.08
N LEU A 153 4.83 -6.84 -3.78
CA LEU A 153 4.37 -7.77 -2.75
C LEU A 153 2.85 -7.65 -2.67
N ALA A 154 2.11 -8.75 -2.82
CA ALA A 154 0.65 -8.71 -2.81
C ALA A 154 0.01 -9.83 -1.99
N MET A 155 -1.19 -9.58 -1.50
CA MET A 155 -2.05 -10.54 -0.80
C MET A 155 -3.52 -10.22 -1.10
N ASP A 156 -4.29 -11.26 -1.45
CA ASP A 156 -5.75 -11.16 -1.55
C ASP A 156 -6.39 -11.49 -0.21
N MET A 157 -7.53 -10.86 0.07
CA MET A 157 -8.34 -11.10 1.26
C MET A 157 -9.81 -11.14 0.87
N VAL A 158 -10.56 -12.04 1.48
CA VAL A 158 -11.99 -12.22 1.22
C VAL A 158 -12.74 -12.05 2.53
N GLN A 159 -13.73 -11.16 2.54
CA GLN A 159 -14.63 -11.04 3.69
C GLN A 159 -15.61 -12.21 3.70
N GLU A 160 -15.88 -12.76 4.88
CA GLU A 160 -16.92 -13.76 5.02
C GLU A 160 -18.28 -13.27 4.48
N ALA A 161 -18.88 -14.09 3.63
CA ALA A 161 -20.29 -14.02 3.19
C ALA A 161 -20.76 -12.77 2.41
N GLN A 162 -19.88 -11.87 1.94
CA GLN A 162 -20.33 -10.62 1.28
C GLN A 162 -19.87 -10.38 -0.16
N GLY A 163 -19.02 -11.26 -0.72
CA GLY A 163 -18.49 -11.10 -2.08
C GLY A 163 -17.67 -9.82 -2.24
N TRP A 164 -17.07 -9.35 -1.14
CA TRP A 164 -16.21 -8.18 -1.07
C TRP A 164 -14.78 -8.67 -0.85
N ASN A 165 -13.92 -8.40 -1.83
CA ASN A 165 -12.53 -8.85 -1.84
C ASN A 165 -11.63 -7.63 -1.76
N CYS A 166 -10.52 -7.75 -1.04
CA CYS A 166 -9.48 -6.73 -0.99
C CYS A 166 -8.18 -7.29 -1.53
N GLN A 167 -7.44 -6.46 -2.26
CA GLN A 167 -6.09 -6.70 -2.70
C GLN A 167 -5.19 -5.72 -1.97
N ARG A 168 -4.19 -6.27 -1.30
CA ARG A 168 -3.15 -5.50 -0.64
C ARG A 168 -1.90 -5.55 -1.47
N ALA A 169 -1.24 -4.41 -1.60
CA ALA A 169 0.02 -4.32 -2.31
C ALA A 169 1.00 -3.41 -1.61
N LEU A 170 2.26 -3.84 -1.58
CA LEU A 170 3.42 -3.04 -1.24
C LEU A 170 4.41 -3.08 -2.41
N SER A 171 4.95 -1.93 -2.79
CA SER A 171 6.07 -1.82 -3.73
C SER A 171 7.05 -0.75 -3.24
N ALA A 172 8.33 -0.87 -3.58
CA ALA A 172 9.33 0.15 -3.26
C ALA A 172 9.93 0.70 -4.56
N ARG A 173 9.97 2.03 -4.66
CA ARG A 173 10.58 2.77 -5.78
C ARG A 173 11.33 3.97 -5.23
N ASN A 174 12.62 4.07 -5.55
CA ASN A 174 13.52 5.01 -4.88
C ASN A 174 13.36 4.88 -3.34
N ASN A 175 13.37 5.97 -2.59
CA ASN A 175 13.17 6.03 -1.15
C ASN A 175 11.69 6.03 -0.74
N VAL A 176 10.76 5.62 -1.61
CA VAL A 176 9.31 5.65 -1.34
C VAL A 176 8.72 4.26 -1.43
N VAL A 177 7.88 3.91 -0.45
CA VAL A 177 7.02 2.73 -0.49
C VAL A 177 5.63 3.14 -0.92
N ILE A 178 5.08 2.43 -1.91
CA ILE A 178 3.70 2.50 -2.35
C ILE A 178 2.92 1.43 -1.56
N ASP A 179 1.85 1.84 -0.89
CA ASP A 179 1.02 0.96 -0.05
C ASP A 179 -0.45 1.13 -0.41
N LEU A 180 -1.06 0.05 -0.93
CA LEU A 180 -2.40 0.05 -1.52
C LEU A 180 -3.30 -0.98 -0.86
N ASP A 181 -4.43 -0.55 -0.32
CA ASP A 181 -5.58 -1.40 0.07
C ASP A 181 -6.73 -1.13 -0.89
N LEU A 182 -6.95 -2.05 -1.83
CA LEU A 182 -7.96 -1.94 -2.87
C LEU A 182 -9.03 -3.00 -2.68
N CYS A 183 -10.25 -2.58 -2.39
CA CYS A 183 -11.39 -3.47 -2.24
C CYS A 183 -12.47 -3.22 -3.28
N GLY A 184 -13.07 -4.32 -3.72
CA GLY A 184 -14.20 -4.31 -4.62
C GLY A 184 -14.81 -5.70 -4.79
N ARG A 185 -15.93 -5.77 -5.51
CA ARG A 185 -16.61 -7.05 -5.80
C ARG A 185 -15.91 -7.85 -6.90
N ASN A 186 -15.29 -7.16 -7.86
CA ASN A 186 -14.63 -7.76 -9.03
C ASN A 186 -13.33 -7.01 -9.37
N VAL A 187 -12.38 -6.99 -8.43
CA VAL A 187 -11.07 -6.35 -8.70
C VAL A 187 -10.34 -7.15 -9.78
N SER A 188 -10.01 -6.49 -10.91
CA SER A 188 -9.24 -7.11 -11.99
C SER A 188 -7.83 -7.46 -11.49
N GLY A 189 -7.27 -8.59 -11.94
CA GLY A 189 -5.88 -8.95 -11.66
C GLY A 189 -4.85 -7.95 -12.20
N SER A 190 -5.24 -7.04 -13.10
CA SER A 190 -4.38 -5.96 -13.61
C SER A 190 -4.41 -4.68 -12.77
N ALA A 191 -5.40 -4.49 -11.89
CA ALA A 191 -5.63 -3.22 -11.21
C ALA A 191 -4.46 -2.82 -10.31
N VAL A 192 -3.96 -3.75 -9.49
CA VAL A 192 -2.80 -3.53 -8.62
C VAL A 192 -1.54 -3.17 -9.43
N PRO A 193 -1.11 -3.97 -10.43
CA PRO A 193 0.02 -3.59 -11.28
C PRO A 193 -0.15 -2.24 -12.00
N GLN A 194 -1.34 -1.93 -12.50
CA GLN A 194 -1.61 -0.66 -13.18
C GLN A 194 -1.52 0.53 -12.23
N PHE A 195 -2.08 0.41 -11.02
CA PHE A 195 -1.97 1.41 -9.97
C PHE A 195 -0.52 1.65 -9.57
N VAL A 196 0.22 0.59 -9.24
CA VAL A 196 1.64 0.71 -8.83
C VAL A 196 2.47 1.36 -9.93
N ASN A 197 2.31 0.92 -11.18
CA ASN A 197 3.03 1.51 -12.32
C ASN A 197 2.71 3.00 -12.53
N ALA A 198 1.48 3.44 -12.25
CA ALA A 198 1.09 4.85 -12.36
C ALA A 198 1.77 5.69 -11.26
N VAL A 199 1.81 5.19 -10.03
CA VAL A 199 2.51 5.85 -8.92
C VAL A 199 4.02 5.86 -9.13
N ASP A 200 4.60 4.76 -9.61
CA ASP A 200 6.03 4.65 -9.94
C ASP A 200 6.48 5.75 -10.91
N LYS A 201 5.69 6.04 -11.95
CA LYS A 201 5.98 7.14 -12.89
C LYS A 201 6.00 8.50 -12.22
N LYS A 202 5.12 8.73 -11.24
CA LYS A 202 5.11 9.97 -10.46
C LYS A 202 6.32 10.06 -9.54
N ILE A 203 6.72 8.95 -8.90
CA ILE A 203 7.94 8.86 -8.11
C ILE A 203 9.15 9.22 -8.98
N ASP A 204 9.30 8.59 -10.14
CA ASP A 204 10.41 8.84 -11.06
C ASP A 204 10.49 10.32 -11.45
N ALA A 205 9.35 10.93 -11.79
CA ALA A 205 9.23 12.35 -12.13
C ALA A 205 9.50 13.32 -10.96
N ARG A 206 9.64 12.83 -9.73
CA ARG A 206 10.01 13.63 -8.53
C ARG A 206 11.39 13.28 -7.99
N SER A 207 12.07 12.34 -8.63
CA SER A 207 13.43 11.89 -8.30
C SER A 207 14.46 12.23 -9.37
N SER A 208 14.04 12.92 -10.43
CA SER A 208 14.92 13.39 -11.50
C SER A 208 15.62 14.70 -11.15
#